data_AF-A0A830G7P3-F1
#
_entry.id   AF-A0A830G7P3-F1
#
_cell.length_a   1.000
_cell.length_b   1.000
_cell.length_c   1.000
_cell.angle_alpha   90.00
_cell.angle_beta   90.00
_cell.angle_gamma   90.00
#
_symmetry.space_group_name_H-M   'P 1'
#
loop_
_entity.id
_entity.type
_entity.pdbx_description
1 polymer ?
#
loop_
_entity_poly.entity_id
_entity_poly.type
_entity_poly.pdbx_seq_one_letter_code
_entity_poly.pdbx_strand_id
1 'polypeptide(L)'
;MPATVTASRTFNPLASVARGMDVTLARHATLVVDLDGTRFLVDPMLSEAGANPPVENTPRQRRNPLVDLPDVDLDHDAVLVTHRHQDHWDAWTTAVDPDTPLFCNPAETEAFRADGLTDVRPVEDAQEFAGVSIERTPARHGHGEVARAMAPVCGFVLDGSESLYLTGDTVWYDPVAEVLEARDLDAVVVNAGAAQFVDSEPITMDAAGVRRVVERADCPVVAVHMGAINHCLLERDDLREAVPEAVIPDDGETVSI
;
A
#
# COMPACT_ATOMS: atom_id res chain seq x y z
N MET A 1 -11.25 -21.19 42.54
CA MET A 1 -11.65 -21.25 41.12
C MET A 1 -11.87 -19.82 40.67
N PRO A 2 -11.00 -19.21 39.84
CA PRO A 2 -11.33 -17.94 39.21
C PRO A 2 -12.11 -18.22 37.93
N ALA A 3 -13.23 -17.52 37.77
CA ALA A 3 -14.06 -17.57 36.58
C ALA A 3 -13.41 -16.75 35.46
N THR A 4 -13.21 -17.40 34.32
CA THR A 4 -12.82 -16.80 33.05
C THR A 4 -13.92 -15.83 32.60
N VAL A 5 -13.58 -14.55 32.44
CA VAL A 5 -14.44 -13.57 31.75
C VAL A 5 -13.96 -13.51 30.31
N THR A 6 -14.63 -14.26 29.45
CA THR A 6 -14.48 -14.13 28.00
C THR A 6 -15.27 -12.90 27.57
N ALA A 7 -14.60 -11.84 27.16
CA ALA A 7 -15.25 -10.70 26.52
C ALA A 7 -15.66 -11.11 25.11
N SER A 8 -16.96 -11.36 24.91
CA SER A 8 -17.55 -11.53 23.59
C SER A 8 -17.64 -10.15 22.95
N ARG A 9 -16.88 -9.92 21.86
CA ARG A 9 -17.08 -8.76 20.98
C ARG A 9 -18.47 -8.89 20.37
N THR A 10 -19.39 -8.04 20.79
CA THR A 10 -20.71 -7.89 20.18
C THR A 10 -20.56 -7.26 18.82
N PHE A 11 -20.82 -8.05 17.78
CA PHE A 11 -21.07 -7.56 16.42
C PHE A 11 -22.26 -6.59 16.47
N ASN A 12 -22.06 -5.36 16.00
CA ASN A 12 -23.12 -4.34 15.97
C ASN A 12 -23.68 -4.26 14.54
N PRO A 13 -24.77 -4.97 14.21
CA PRO A 13 -25.42 -4.77 12.93
C PRO A 13 -26.19 -3.45 13.01
N LEU A 14 -26.15 -2.67 11.92
CA LEU A 14 -26.83 -1.38 11.72
C LEU A 14 -25.98 -0.12 12.01
N ALA A 15 -24.78 -0.05 11.43
CA ALA A 15 -24.42 1.18 10.75
C ALA A 15 -24.96 1.06 9.32
N SER A 16 -25.77 2.03 8.90
CA SER A 16 -26.08 2.22 7.48
C SER A 16 -24.75 2.42 6.76
N VAL A 17 -24.23 1.38 6.11
CA VAL A 17 -23.00 1.43 5.33
C VAL A 17 -23.20 2.53 4.29
N ALA A 18 -22.44 3.61 4.43
CA ALA A 18 -22.30 4.56 3.34
C ALA A 18 -21.81 3.73 2.14
N ARG A 19 -22.56 3.76 1.04
CA ARG A 19 -22.07 3.21 -0.23
C ARG A 19 -20.94 4.14 -0.66
N GLY A 20 -19.73 3.64 -0.74
CA GLY A 20 -18.54 4.42 -1.03
C GLY A 20 -17.30 3.76 -0.42
N MET A 21 -16.19 3.92 -1.12
CA MET A 21 -14.86 3.48 -0.70
C MET A 21 -14.05 4.71 -0.31
N ASP A 22 -13.47 4.69 0.88
CA ASP A 22 -12.58 5.75 1.34
C ASP A 22 -11.14 5.25 1.37
N VAL A 23 -10.23 6.01 0.75
CA VAL A 23 -8.78 5.76 0.79
C VAL A 23 -8.11 6.92 1.52
N THR A 24 -7.62 6.67 2.72
CA THR A 24 -6.88 7.66 3.51
C THR A 24 -5.38 7.41 3.38
N LEU A 25 -4.64 8.40 2.89
CA LEU A 25 -3.18 8.35 2.91
C LEU A 25 -2.70 8.69 4.33
N ALA A 26 -2.07 7.73 5.02
CA ALA A 26 -1.38 8.05 6.26
C ALA A 26 -0.03 8.70 5.94
N ARG A 27 0.88 7.98 5.28
CA ARG A 27 2.19 8.49 4.85
C ARG A 27 2.83 7.48 3.89
N HIS A 28 3.53 7.95 2.87
CA HIS A 28 4.26 7.08 1.92
C HIS A 28 3.32 6.09 1.20
N ALA A 29 3.47 4.79 1.45
CA ALA A 29 2.59 3.73 0.96
C ALA A 29 1.57 3.26 2.02
N THR A 30 1.63 3.80 3.23
CA THR A 30 0.71 3.41 4.31
C THR A 30 -0.65 4.04 4.07
N LEU A 31 -1.66 3.20 3.87
CA LEU A 31 -3.04 3.60 3.60
C LEU A 31 -3.99 2.96 4.60
N VAL A 32 -5.09 3.64 4.85
CA VAL A 32 -6.28 3.05 5.46
C VAL A 32 -7.37 3.04 4.41
N VAL A 33 -7.87 1.85 4.08
CA VAL A 33 -8.91 1.65 3.06
C VAL A 33 -10.17 1.11 3.74
N ASP A 34 -11.25 1.87 3.68
CA ASP A 34 -12.58 1.45 4.11
C ASP A 34 -13.39 1.01 2.88
N LEU A 35 -13.76 -0.27 2.80
CA LEU A 35 -14.52 -0.86 1.70
C LEU A 35 -15.57 -1.84 2.25
N ASP A 36 -16.84 -1.63 1.91
CA ASP A 36 -17.96 -2.47 2.35
C ASP A 36 -18.07 -2.67 3.88
N GLY A 37 -17.63 -1.67 4.64
CA GLY A 37 -17.57 -1.72 6.10
C GLY A 37 -16.45 -2.61 6.67
N THR A 38 -15.49 -3.02 5.82
CA THR A 38 -14.23 -3.65 6.21
C THR A 38 -13.10 -2.65 6.07
N ARG A 39 -12.29 -2.51 7.12
CA ARG A 39 -11.13 -1.61 7.11
C ARG A 39 -9.82 -2.36 6.93
N PHE A 40 -9.05 -1.99 5.92
CA PHE A 40 -7.73 -2.53 5.62
C PHE A 40 -6.63 -1.50 5.95
N LEU A 41 -5.61 -1.93 6.69
CA LEU A 41 -4.35 -1.20 6.81
C LEU A 41 -3.37 -1.74 5.76
N VAL A 42 -2.89 -0.88 4.87
CA VAL A 42 -1.98 -1.26 3.78
C VAL A 42 -0.57 -0.79 4.12
N ASP A 43 0.43 -1.66 3.95
CA ASP A 43 1.87 -1.35 4.02
C ASP A 43 2.26 -0.43 5.20
N PRO A 44 2.07 -0.85 6.47
CA PRO A 44 2.31 -0.01 7.64
C PRO A 44 3.80 0.30 7.85
N MET A 45 4.15 1.57 7.61
CA MET A 45 5.45 2.19 7.90
C MET A 45 5.29 3.21 9.03
N LEU A 46 5.46 2.76 10.28
CA LEU A 46 5.01 3.45 11.49
C LEU A 46 6.13 4.04 12.34
N SER A 47 7.38 3.95 11.90
CA SER A 47 8.49 4.58 12.64
C SER A 47 8.36 6.11 12.72
N GLU A 48 8.84 6.68 13.83
CA GLU A 48 8.98 8.13 14.01
C GLU A 48 9.92 8.74 12.96
N ALA A 49 9.73 10.02 12.61
CA ALA A 49 10.58 10.70 11.64
C ALA A 49 12.07 10.64 12.05
N GLY A 50 12.91 10.24 11.10
CA GLY A 50 14.35 10.09 11.29
C GLY A 50 14.78 8.90 12.17
N ALA A 51 13.89 7.98 12.53
CA ALA A 51 14.24 6.80 13.33
C ALA A 51 15.17 5.83 12.58
N ASN A 52 14.97 5.66 11.28
CA ASN A 52 15.68 4.69 10.45
C ASN A 52 16.90 5.31 9.73
N PRO A 53 17.96 4.52 9.46
CA PRO A 53 19.04 4.97 8.58
C PRO A 53 18.53 5.33 7.17
N PRO A 54 19.27 6.15 6.40
CA PRO A 54 18.98 6.35 4.98
C PRO A 54 19.02 5.01 4.24
N VAL A 55 18.21 4.88 3.18
CA VAL A 55 18.47 3.85 2.17
C VAL A 55 19.83 4.14 1.53
N GLU A 56 20.74 3.18 1.61
CA GLU A 56 22.12 3.31 1.11
C GLU A 56 22.16 3.39 -0.43
N ASN A 57 23.27 3.90 -0.97
CA ASN A 57 23.46 4.07 -2.42
C ASN A 57 22.39 4.95 -3.09
N THR A 58 22.02 6.05 -2.44
CA THR A 58 20.98 6.98 -2.93
C THR A 58 21.48 8.43 -2.92
N PRO A 59 20.92 9.32 -3.76
CA PRO A 59 21.41 10.70 -3.87
C PRO A 59 21.26 11.53 -2.59
N ARG A 60 20.27 11.20 -1.73
CA ARG A 60 19.99 11.93 -0.49
C ARG A 60 20.32 11.05 0.72
N GLN A 61 21.28 11.45 1.55
CA GLN A 61 21.69 10.70 2.74
C GLN A 61 20.95 11.20 4.00
N ARG A 62 19.62 11.19 3.96
CA ARG A 62 18.73 11.61 5.06
C ARG A 62 18.12 10.40 5.75
N ARG A 63 18.04 10.43 7.08
CA ARG A 63 17.35 9.41 7.87
C ARG A 63 15.86 9.40 7.54
N ASN A 64 15.26 8.22 7.58
CA ASN A 64 13.87 7.97 7.22
C ASN A 64 13.01 7.67 8.46
N PRO A 65 11.69 7.87 8.39
CA PRO A 65 10.98 8.66 7.40
C PRO A 65 11.39 10.15 7.47
N LEU A 66 11.19 10.91 6.40
CA LEU A 66 11.59 12.32 6.30
C LEU A 66 10.64 13.29 7.02
N VAL A 67 9.40 12.85 7.24
CA VAL A 67 8.28 13.60 7.81
C VAL A 67 7.58 12.75 8.87
N ASP A 68 6.92 13.40 9.82
CA ASP A 68 6.15 12.72 10.87
C ASP A 68 4.95 11.97 10.29
N LEU A 69 4.50 10.92 11.00
CA LEU A 69 3.22 10.28 10.70
C LEU A 69 2.11 11.22 11.18
N PRO A 70 1.12 11.58 10.35
CA PRO A 70 -0.01 12.39 10.80
C PRO A 70 -0.90 11.62 11.79
N ASP A 71 -1.75 12.36 12.50
CA ASP A 71 -2.77 11.78 13.38
C ASP A 71 -3.91 11.20 12.53
N VAL A 72 -3.78 9.91 12.18
CA VAL A 72 -4.75 9.12 11.41
C VAL A 72 -5.16 7.92 12.23
N ASP A 73 -6.44 7.57 12.19
CA ASP A 73 -6.96 6.36 12.81
C ASP A 73 -6.48 5.13 12.04
N LEU A 74 -5.57 4.36 12.66
CA LEU A 74 -4.98 3.15 12.09
C LEU A 74 -5.69 1.87 12.55
N ASP A 75 -6.84 1.96 13.24
CA ASP A 75 -7.64 0.77 13.54
C ASP A 75 -7.97 0.03 12.24
N HIS A 76 -8.04 -1.30 12.28
CA HIS A 76 -8.25 -2.11 11.07
C HIS A 76 -8.78 -3.49 11.40
N ASP A 77 -9.45 -4.12 10.43
CA ASP A 77 -9.91 -5.51 10.50
C ASP A 77 -8.89 -6.49 9.91
N ALA A 78 -8.11 -6.03 8.93
CA ALA A 78 -7.06 -6.80 8.27
C ALA A 78 -5.91 -5.91 7.81
N VAL A 79 -4.75 -6.54 7.58
CA VAL A 79 -3.56 -5.88 7.04
C VAL A 79 -3.24 -6.46 5.67
N LEU A 80 -2.91 -5.58 4.72
CA LEU A 80 -2.37 -5.94 3.41
C LEU A 80 -0.91 -5.51 3.37
N VAL A 81 0.00 -6.45 3.07
CA VAL A 81 1.41 -6.10 2.88
C VAL A 81 1.88 -6.57 1.51
N THR A 82 2.22 -5.61 0.65
CA THR A 82 2.66 -5.83 -0.73
C THR A 82 4.03 -6.50 -0.78
N HIS A 83 4.92 -6.12 0.14
CA HIS A 83 6.23 -6.72 0.36
C HIS A 83 6.89 -6.19 1.65
N ARG A 84 7.97 -6.83 2.08
CA ARG A 84 8.64 -6.55 3.36
C ARG A 84 9.80 -5.55 3.32
N HIS A 85 9.87 -4.67 2.33
CA HIS A 85 10.85 -3.56 2.44
C HIS A 85 10.51 -2.66 3.63
N GLN A 86 11.52 -2.03 4.21
CA GLN A 86 11.39 -1.30 5.48
C GLN A 86 10.39 -0.13 5.38
N ASP A 87 10.23 0.46 4.21
CA ASP A 87 9.27 1.54 3.96
C ASP A 87 7.83 1.05 3.70
N HIS A 88 7.58 -0.26 3.76
CA HIS A 88 6.26 -0.88 3.68
C HIS A 88 5.92 -1.72 4.92
N TRP A 89 6.93 -2.10 5.72
CA TRP A 89 6.75 -2.90 6.92
C TRP A 89 7.80 -2.54 7.98
N ASP A 90 7.48 -1.56 8.82
CA ASP A 90 8.30 -1.23 9.99
C ASP A 90 7.47 -0.76 11.19
N ALA A 91 8.05 -0.92 12.39
CA ALA A 91 7.40 -0.60 13.66
C ALA A 91 5.93 -1.08 13.75
N TRP A 92 5.58 -2.15 13.04
CA TRP A 92 4.21 -2.61 12.85
C TRP A 92 3.50 -2.95 14.15
N THR A 93 4.25 -3.40 15.17
CA THR A 93 3.74 -3.73 16.50
C THR A 93 3.14 -2.55 17.26
N THR A 94 3.30 -1.32 16.74
CA THR A 94 2.66 -0.12 17.29
C THR A 94 1.17 -0.03 16.96
N ALA A 95 0.71 -0.70 15.90
CA ALA A 95 -0.69 -0.69 15.47
C ALA A 95 -1.27 -2.09 15.20
N VAL A 96 -0.46 -3.05 14.77
CA VAL A 96 -0.93 -4.37 14.32
C VAL A 96 -0.76 -5.40 15.44
N ASP A 97 -1.89 -5.97 15.88
CA ASP A 97 -1.92 -7.11 16.79
C ASP A 97 -1.45 -8.38 16.07
N PRO A 98 -0.71 -9.29 16.74
CA PRO A 98 -0.22 -10.52 16.10
C PRO A 98 -1.30 -11.45 15.52
N ASP A 99 -2.52 -11.41 16.09
CA ASP A 99 -3.66 -12.22 15.67
C ASP A 99 -4.52 -11.55 14.59
N THR A 100 -4.17 -10.33 14.14
CA THR A 100 -4.85 -9.67 13.03
C THR A 100 -4.58 -10.42 11.72
N PRO A 101 -5.61 -10.71 10.90
CA PRO A 101 -5.44 -11.29 9.58
C PRO A 101 -4.50 -10.45 8.70
N LEU A 102 -3.38 -11.02 8.28
CA LEU A 102 -2.43 -10.38 7.37
C LEU A 102 -2.42 -11.11 6.02
N PHE A 103 -2.69 -10.38 4.94
CA PHE A 103 -2.59 -10.87 3.58
C PHE A 103 -1.28 -10.41 2.93
N CYS A 104 -0.55 -11.35 2.33
CA CYS A 104 0.77 -11.08 1.78
C CYS A 104 1.08 -11.90 0.53
N ASN A 105 2.21 -11.58 -0.09
CA ASN A 105 2.85 -12.44 -1.08
C ASN A 105 3.18 -13.82 -0.46
N PRO A 106 2.83 -14.95 -1.11
CA PRO A 106 3.14 -16.29 -0.61
C PRO A 106 4.63 -16.51 -0.30
N ALA A 107 5.52 -15.87 -1.06
CA ALA A 107 6.97 -15.98 -0.86
C ALA A 107 7.46 -15.45 0.50
N GLU A 108 6.67 -14.62 1.18
CA GLU A 108 7.05 -13.95 2.43
C GLU A 108 6.34 -14.52 3.68
N THR A 109 5.44 -15.49 3.50
CA THR A 109 4.61 -16.09 4.57
C THR A 109 5.40 -16.50 5.81
N GLU A 110 6.43 -17.32 5.64
CA GLU A 110 7.24 -17.82 6.76
C GLU A 110 8.00 -16.71 7.47
N ALA A 111 8.32 -15.68 6.71
CA ALA A 111 9.10 -14.55 7.17
C ALA A 111 8.22 -13.62 8.03
N PHE A 112 6.93 -13.45 7.70
CA PHE A 112 5.93 -12.80 8.58
C PHE A 112 5.63 -13.62 9.85
N ARG A 113 5.53 -14.96 9.73
CA ARG A 113 5.36 -15.84 10.90
C ARG A 113 6.55 -15.73 11.86
N ALA A 114 7.76 -15.60 11.32
CA ALA A 114 8.98 -15.41 12.11
C ALA A 114 9.02 -14.07 12.85
N ASP A 115 8.32 -13.04 12.35
CA ASP A 115 8.14 -11.76 13.05
C ASP A 115 7.17 -11.87 14.24
N GLY A 116 6.41 -12.97 14.35
CA GLY A 116 5.50 -13.25 15.46
C GLY A 116 4.02 -13.17 15.13
N LEU A 117 3.65 -12.91 13.88
CA LEU A 117 2.25 -12.93 13.43
C LEU A 117 1.68 -14.36 13.40
N THR A 118 0.46 -14.52 13.88
CA THR A 118 -0.20 -15.82 14.07
C THR A 118 -1.25 -16.12 12.99
N ASP A 119 -1.88 -15.10 12.39
CA ASP A 119 -2.86 -15.24 11.29
C ASP A 119 -2.31 -14.66 9.96
N VAL A 120 -1.33 -15.36 9.39
CA VAL A 120 -0.73 -15.00 8.08
C VAL A 120 -1.41 -15.79 6.95
N ARG A 121 -1.99 -15.06 6.00
CA ARG A 121 -2.83 -15.55 4.91
C ARG A 121 -2.22 -15.22 3.55
N PRO A 122 -1.37 -16.09 2.99
CA PRO A 122 -0.77 -15.84 1.68
C PRO A 122 -1.80 -15.84 0.55
N VAL A 123 -1.74 -14.85 -0.34
CA VAL A 123 -2.64 -14.74 -1.49
C VAL A 123 -1.97 -15.35 -2.72
N GLU A 124 -2.26 -16.61 -3.02
CA GLU A 124 -1.72 -17.28 -4.22
C GLU A 124 -2.24 -16.61 -5.48
N ASP A 125 -3.57 -16.58 -5.65
CA ASP A 125 -4.27 -15.87 -6.71
C ASP A 125 -5.28 -14.88 -6.09
N ALA A 126 -6.22 -15.37 -5.29
CA ALA A 126 -7.23 -14.57 -4.59
C ALA A 126 -7.60 -15.16 -3.22
N GLN A 127 -8.10 -14.32 -2.32
CA GLN A 127 -8.71 -14.71 -1.04
C GLN A 127 -9.95 -13.87 -0.74
N GLU A 128 -10.89 -14.42 0.04
CA GLU A 128 -12.08 -13.72 0.49
C GLU A 128 -11.93 -13.28 1.95
N PHE A 129 -12.27 -12.03 2.24
CA PHE A 129 -12.33 -11.51 3.60
C PHE A 129 -13.51 -10.57 3.78
N ALA A 130 -14.39 -10.90 4.72
CA ALA A 130 -15.56 -10.07 5.08
C ALA A 130 -16.46 -9.64 3.90
N GLY A 131 -16.45 -10.38 2.78
CA GLY A 131 -17.23 -10.07 1.58
C GLY A 131 -16.48 -9.29 0.50
N VAL A 132 -15.19 -9.01 0.72
CA VAL A 132 -14.26 -8.42 -0.24
C VAL A 132 -13.31 -9.50 -0.76
N SER A 133 -13.20 -9.64 -2.08
CA SER A 133 -12.17 -10.43 -2.74
C SER A 133 -10.85 -9.66 -2.76
N ILE A 134 -9.76 -10.32 -2.39
CA ILE A 134 -8.40 -9.79 -2.35
C ILE A 134 -7.58 -10.60 -3.34
N GLU A 135 -7.34 -10.03 -4.52
CA GLU A 135 -6.58 -10.67 -5.59
C GLU A 135 -5.15 -10.17 -5.62
N ARG A 136 -4.16 -11.07 -5.68
CA ARG A 136 -2.76 -10.67 -5.82
C ARG A 136 -2.45 -10.38 -7.29
N THR A 137 -1.87 -9.22 -7.55
CA THR A 137 -1.43 -8.83 -8.89
C THR A 137 0.10 -8.85 -9.00
N PRO A 138 0.65 -9.08 -10.20
CA PRO A 138 2.08 -9.03 -10.40
C PRO A 138 2.60 -7.59 -10.31
N ALA A 139 3.79 -7.42 -9.75
CA ALA A 139 4.52 -6.15 -9.67
C ALA A 139 5.98 -6.35 -10.08
N ARG A 140 6.64 -5.28 -10.53
CA ARG A 140 8.06 -5.29 -10.89
C ARG A 140 8.79 -4.05 -10.35
N HIS A 141 9.54 -4.24 -9.28
CA HIS A 141 10.24 -3.17 -8.58
C HIS A 141 11.59 -2.84 -9.23
N GLY A 142 11.53 -2.07 -10.32
CA GLY A 142 12.68 -1.61 -11.11
C GLY A 142 12.97 -2.43 -12.37
N HIS A 143 14.23 -2.41 -12.79
CA HIS A 143 14.65 -2.90 -14.11
C HIS A 143 15.81 -3.91 -14.01
N GLY A 144 15.85 -4.87 -14.94
CA GLY A 144 16.99 -5.79 -15.09
C GLY A 144 17.35 -6.55 -13.81
N GLU A 145 18.61 -6.44 -13.39
CA GLU A 145 19.12 -7.09 -12.18
C GLU A 145 18.61 -6.43 -10.89
N VAL A 146 18.35 -5.12 -10.91
CA VAL A 146 17.76 -4.41 -9.76
C VAL A 146 16.38 -4.98 -9.45
N ALA A 147 15.55 -5.19 -10.47
CA ALA A 147 14.24 -5.82 -10.31
C ALA A 147 14.29 -7.20 -9.66
N ARG A 148 15.33 -7.99 -9.95
CA ARG A 148 15.50 -9.32 -9.34
C ARG A 148 15.95 -9.22 -7.89
N ALA A 149 16.79 -8.23 -7.56
CA ALA A 149 17.27 -8.00 -6.22
C ALA A 149 16.19 -7.42 -5.29
N MET A 150 15.26 -6.65 -5.85
CA MET A 150 14.15 -6.01 -5.12
C MET A 150 12.91 -6.91 -4.98
N ALA A 151 12.94 -8.14 -5.51
CA ALA A 151 11.84 -9.10 -5.36
C ALA A 151 11.96 -9.90 -4.05
N PRO A 152 10.86 -10.43 -3.49
CA PRO A 152 9.50 -10.45 -4.05
C PRO A 152 8.74 -9.13 -3.84
N VAL A 153 7.87 -8.79 -4.80
CA VAL A 153 6.87 -7.71 -4.70
C VAL A 153 5.56 -8.15 -5.36
N CYS A 154 4.44 -7.60 -4.90
CA CYS A 154 3.14 -7.71 -5.57
C CYS A 154 2.29 -6.45 -5.40
N GLY A 155 1.19 -6.38 -6.13
CA GLY A 155 0.07 -5.49 -5.83
C GLY A 155 -1.15 -6.30 -5.37
N PHE A 156 -2.26 -5.61 -5.13
CA PHE A 156 -3.55 -6.22 -4.80
C PHE A 156 -4.70 -5.54 -5.54
N VAL A 157 -5.71 -6.29 -5.92
CA VAL A 157 -7.04 -5.75 -6.23
C VAL A 157 -7.97 -6.12 -5.08
N LEU A 158 -8.69 -5.14 -4.55
CA LEU A 158 -9.78 -5.33 -3.59
C LEU A 158 -11.08 -5.17 -4.34
N ASP A 159 -11.91 -6.21 -4.38
CA ASP A 159 -13.13 -6.24 -5.16
C ASP A 159 -14.33 -6.55 -4.25
N GLY A 160 -15.15 -5.54 -4.01
CA GLY A 160 -16.36 -5.58 -3.20
C GLY A 160 -17.55 -4.98 -3.94
N SER A 161 -18.26 -4.02 -3.33
CA SER A 161 -19.21 -3.17 -4.05
C SER A 161 -18.54 -2.13 -4.95
N GLU A 162 -17.27 -1.87 -4.69
CA GLU A 162 -16.33 -1.11 -5.52
C GLU A 162 -15.00 -1.87 -5.65
N SER A 163 -14.23 -1.56 -6.69
CA SER A 163 -12.99 -2.24 -7.03
C SER A 163 -11.78 -1.29 -6.99
N LEU A 164 -10.79 -1.62 -6.16
CA LEU A 164 -9.57 -0.84 -5.96
C LEU A 164 -8.34 -1.62 -6.40
N TYR A 165 -7.54 -1.05 -7.30
CA TYR A 165 -6.23 -1.60 -7.63
C TYR A 165 -5.10 -0.88 -6.89
N LEU A 166 -4.47 -1.56 -5.93
CA LEU A 166 -3.22 -1.17 -5.28
C LEU A 166 -2.04 -1.72 -6.08
N THR A 167 -1.31 -0.90 -6.84
CA THR A 167 -0.24 -1.42 -7.72
C THR A 167 0.96 -1.99 -6.97
N GLY A 168 1.17 -1.54 -5.72
CA GLY A 168 2.40 -1.77 -4.98
C GLY A 168 3.62 -1.15 -5.66
N ASP A 169 4.81 -1.56 -5.22
CA ASP A 169 6.08 -1.10 -5.77
C ASP A 169 6.36 -1.72 -7.14
N THR A 170 5.94 -1.01 -8.18
CA THR A 170 6.13 -1.40 -9.56
C THR A 170 6.50 -0.23 -10.45
N VAL A 171 7.32 -0.50 -11.47
CA VAL A 171 7.42 0.37 -12.64
C VAL A 171 6.27 0.09 -13.60
N TRP A 172 6.04 1.00 -14.56
CA TRP A 172 5.11 0.72 -15.65
C TRP A 172 5.62 -0.45 -16.52
N TYR A 173 4.77 -1.46 -16.73
CA TYR A 173 5.03 -2.59 -17.63
C TYR A 173 3.73 -3.31 -18.00
N ASP A 174 3.76 -4.18 -19.01
CA ASP A 174 2.55 -4.75 -19.63
C ASP A 174 1.53 -5.36 -18.64
N PRO A 175 1.92 -6.12 -17.60
CA PRO A 175 0.97 -6.63 -16.62
C PRO A 175 0.22 -5.57 -15.80
N VAL A 176 0.77 -4.36 -15.61
CA VAL A 176 -0.02 -3.26 -15.03
C VAL A 176 -1.15 -2.87 -15.98
N ALA A 177 -0.84 -2.76 -17.28
CA ALA A 177 -1.87 -2.50 -18.29
C ALA A 177 -2.89 -3.64 -18.38
N GLU A 178 -2.44 -4.90 -18.33
CA GLU A 178 -3.34 -6.07 -18.34
C GLU A 178 -4.30 -6.07 -17.16
N VAL A 179 -3.86 -5.65 -15.95
CA VAL A 179 -4.76 -5.54 -14.79
C VAL A 179 -5.78 -4.42 -15.00
N LEU A 180 -5.34 -3.25 -15.48
CA LEU A 180 -6.22 -2.11 -15.76
C LEU A 180 -7.27 -2.43 -16.83
N GLU A 181 -6.89 -3.15 -17.88
CA GLU A 181 -7.76 -3.48 -19.02
C GLU A 181 -8.70 -4.67 -18.74
N ALA A 182 -8.39 -5.50 -17.74
CA ALA A 182 -9.16 -6.70 -17.43
C ALA A 182 -10.34 -6.46 -16.48
N ARG A 183 -10.44 -5.28 -15.85
CA ARG A 183 -11.37 -5.00 -14.76
C ARG A 183 -12.02 -3.63 -14.91
N ASP A 184 -13.28 -3.56 -14.51
CA ASP A 184 -13.96 -2.28 -14.29
C ASP A 184 -13.57 -1.79 -12.89
N LEU A 185 -12.52 -0.97 -12.79
CA LEU A 185 -11.99 -0.46 -11.54
C LEU A 185 -12.67 0.86 -11.16
N ASP A 186 -12.97 1.05 -9.87
CA ASP A 186 -13.48 2.33 -9.35
C ASP A 186 -12.35 3.27 -8.93
N ALA A 187 -11.18 2.73 -8.57
CA ALA A 187 -9.96 3.52 -8.37
C ALA A 187 -8.67 2.70 -8.55
N VAL A 188 -7.57 3.41 -8.82
CA VAL A 188 -6.21 2.85 -8.87
C VAL A 188 -5.31 3.66 -7.95
N VAL A 189 -4.56 3.00 -7.08
CA VAL A 189 -3.50 3.63 -6.28
C VAL A 189 -2.13 3.25 -6.82
N VAL A 190 -1.34 4.25 -7.16
CA VAL A 190 0.01 4.09 -7.72
C VAL A 190 1.09 4.61 -6.76
N ASN A 191 2.18 3.85 -6.64
CA ASN A 191 3.37 4.29 -5.90
C ASN A 191 4.26 5.13 -6.83
N ALA A 192 4.17 6.47 -6.67
CA ALA A 192 4.70 7.46 -7.60
C ALA A 192 5.98 8.16 -7.12
N GLY A 193 6.75 7.53 -6.22
CA GLY A 193 7.96 8.14 -5.66
C GLY A 193 9.11 8.36 -6.64
N ALA A 194 9.06 7.77 -7.83
CA ALA A 194 10.19 7.65 -8.75
C ALA A 194 11.48 7.26 -8.00
N ALA A 195 11.37 6.28 -7.11
CA ALA A 195 12.43 5.96 -6.16
C ALA A 195 13.68 5.46 -6.91
N GLN A 196 14.89 5.89 -6.54
CA GLN A 196 16.09 5.67 -7.35
C GLN A 196 17.36 5.44 -6.51
N PHE A 197 18.18 4.49 -6.94
CA PHE A 197 19.57 4.36 -6.50
C PHE A 197 20.49 5.24 -7.35
N VAL A 198 21.74 5.42 -6.90
CA VAL A 198 22.78 6.05 -7.73
C VAL A 198 23.00 5.19 -8.97
N ASP A 199 23.02 5.85 -10.14
CA ASP A 199 23.20 5.25 -11.46
C ASP A 199 22.14 4.21 -11.88
N SER A 200 20.94 4.23 -11.28
CA SER A 200 19.81 3.38 -11.70
C SER A 200 18.67 4.18 -12.35
N GLU A 201 17.87 3.50 -13.17
CA GLU A 201 16.52 3.96 -13.51
C GLU A 201 15.61 3.92 -12.26
N PRO A 202 14.45 4.61 -12.28
CA PRO A 202 13.44 4.50 -11.24
C PRO A 202 13.03 3.06 -10.95
N ILE A 203 12.88 2.71 -9.67
CA ILE A 203 12.42 1.40 -9.20
C ILE A 203 10.91 1.37 -8.91
N THR A 204 10.29 2.54 -8.78
CA THR A 204 8.82 2.75 -8.74
C THR A 204 8.40 3.68 -9.86
N MET A 205 7.10 3.92 -10.03
CA MET A 205 6.61 4.75 -11.13
C MET A 205 7.13 6.18 -11.03
N ASP A 206 7.62 6.71 -12.15
CA ASP A 206 7.85 8.13 -12.36
C ASP A 206 6.59 8.80 -12.96
N ALA A 207 6.65 10.11 -13.20
CA ALA A 207 5.53 10.84 -13.81
C ALA A 207 5.11 10.28 -15.19
N ALA A 208 6.03 9.68 -15.95
CA ALA A 208 5.69 9.05 -17.23
C ALA A 208 4.96 7.71 -17.02
N GLY A 209 5.33 6.94 -15.99
CA GLY A 209 4.60 5.75 -15.54
C GLY A 209 3.19 6.10 -15.10
N VAL A 210 3.03 7.09 -14.20
CA VAL A 210 1.73 7.55 -13.71
C VAL A 210 0.84 8.03 -14.87
N ARG A 211 1.38 8.82 -15.81
CA ARG A 211 0.62 9.25 -17.00
C ARG A 211 0.09 8.07 -17.81
N ARG A 212 0.87 7.00 -17.98
CA ARG A 212 0.41 5.81 -18.72
C ARG A 212 -0.72 5.06 -18.02
N VAL A 213 -0.76 5.10 -16.69
CA VAL A 213 -1.88 4.59 -15.89
C VAL A 213 -3.11 5.45 -16.12
N VAL A 214 -2.99 6.77 -15.95
CA VAL A 214 -4.08 7.75 -16.18
C VAL A 214 -4.66 7.63 -17.59
N GLU A 215 -3.82 7.45 -18.62
CA GLU A 215 -4.27 7.29 -20.01
C GLU A 215 -5.06 6.00 -20.28
N ARG A 216 -5.01 5.02 -19.38
CA ARG A 216 -5.65 3.70 -19.52
C ARG A 216 -6.74 3.43 -18.49
N ALA A 217 -6.68 4.07 -17.33
CA ALA A 217 -7.69 3.95 -16.31
C ALA A 217 -8.88 4.85 -16.67
N ASP A 218 -10.07 4.26 -16.71
CA ASP A 218 -11.34 5.01 -16.84
C ASP A 218 -11.87 5.53 -15.48
N CYS A 219 -11.02 5.51 -14.44
CA CYS A 219 -11.34 5.87 -13.06
C CYS A 219 -10.23 6.73 -12.42
N PRO A 220 -10.47 7.32 -11.23
CA PRO A 220 -9.46 8.11 -10.52
C PRO A 220 -8.17 7.31 -10.24
N VAL A 221 -7.03 7.96 -10.52
CA VAL A 221 -5.70 7.46 -10.17
C VAL A 221 -5.16 8.26 -8.99
N VAL A 222 -5.04 7.62 -7.84
CA VAL A 222 -4.51 8.18 -6.59
C VAL A 222 -3.02 7.90 -6.51
N ALA A 223 -2.18 8.94 -6.48
CA ALA A 223 -0.73 8.80 -6.45
C ALA A 223 -0.15 9.05 -5.05
N VAL A 224 0.57 8.06 -4.53
CA VAL A 224 1.16 8.02 -3.18
C VAL A 224 2.67 7.71 -3.25
N HIS A 225 3.31 7.29 -2.15
CA HIS A 225 4.75 6.90 -2.12
C HIS A 225 5.72 8.08 -2.39
N MET A 226 5.37 9.29 -1.96
CA MET A 226 6.19 10.50 -2.19
C MET A 226 6.50 11.21 -0.87
N GLY A 227 7.61 11.96 -0.85
CA GLY A 227 7.94 12.91 0.23
C GLY A 227 8.35 12.31 1.59
N ALA A 228 8.29 10.99 1.76
CA ALA A 228 8.53 10.34 3.05
C ALA A 228 9.86 9.57 3.14
N ILE A 229 10.44 9.14 2.00
CA ILE A 229 11.66 8.34 1.97
C ILE A 229 12.74 9.03 1.13
N ASN A 230 13.99 9.00 1.62
CA ASN A 230 15.14 9.71 1.07
C ASN A 230 15.43 9.46 -0.42
N HIS A 231 15.06 8.30 -0.94
CA HIS A 231 15.34 7.92 -2.32
C HIS A 231 14.15 8.08 -3.27
N CYS A 232 12.99 8.51 -2.77
CA CYS A 232 11.90 9.02 -3.58
C CYS A 232 12.24 10.43 -4.05
N LEU A 233 12.41 10.60 -5.36
CA LEU A 233 12.91 11.84 -5.95
C LEU A 233 11.81 12.66 -6.61
N LEU A 234 10.66 12.06 -6.91
CA LEU A 234 9.49 12.79 -7.42
C LEU A 234 8.73 13.39 -6.24
N GLU A 235 8.58 14.72 -6.25
CA GLU A 235 7.82 15.45 -5.25
C GLU A 235 6.37 15.65 -5.73
N ARG A 236 5.43 15.84 -4.79
CA ARG A 236 4.00 16.00 -5.10
C ARG A 236 3.73 17.12 -6.09
N ASP A 237 4.37 18.27 -5.92
CA ASP A 237 4.14 19.44 -6.78
C ASP A 237 4.63 19.21 -8.22
N ASP A 238 5.75 18.50 -8.39
CA ASP A 238 6.25 18.12 -9.71
C ASP A 238 5.28 17.15 -10.40
N LEU A 239 4.71 16.20 -9.65
CA LEU A 239 3.70 15.28 -10.21
C LEU A 239 2.38 16.01 -10.52
N ARG A 240 1.92 16.93 -9.68
CA ARG A 240 0.72 17.78 -9.95
C ARG A 240 0.89 18.58 -11.24
N GLU A 241 2.08 19.13 -11.49
CA GLU A 241 2.36 19.84 -12.73
C GLU A 241 2.41 18.89 -13.94
N ALA A 242 3.06 17.73 -13.78
CA ALA A 242 3.23 16.79 -14.87
C ALA A 242 1.94 16.05 -15.24
N VAL A 243 1.16 15.59 -14.27
CA VAL A 243 -0.02 14.73 -14.45
C VAL A 243 -1.20 15.32 -13.65
N PRO A 244 -1.78 16.44 -14.10
CA PRO A 244 -2.83 17.15 -13.37
C PRO A 244 -4.13 16.36 -13.19
N GLU A 245 -4.30 15.26 -13.94
CA GLU A 245 -5.43 14.35 -13.83
C GLU A 245 -5.33 13.39 -12.63
N ALA A 246 -4.13 13.19 -12.07
CA ALA A 246 -3.94 12.33 -10.91
C ALA A 246 -4.42 13.01 -9.62
N VAL A 247 -5.05 12.24 -8.74
CA VAL A 247 -5.40 12.66 -7.38
C VAL A 247 -4.18 12.47 -6.50
N ILE A 248 -3.68 13.54 -5.88
CA ILE A 248 -2.42 13.52 -5.13
C ILE A 248 -2.71 14.02 -3.70
N PRO A 249 -3.13 13.11 -2.79
CA PRO A 249 -3.48 13.47 -1.44
C PRO A 249 -2.25 13.90 -0.61
N ASP A 250 -2.47 14.82 0.31
CA ASP A 250 -1.51 15.12 1.37
C ASP A 250 -1.56 14.03 2.47
N ASP A 251 -0.52 13.97 3.30
CA ASP A 251 -0.50 13.03 4.44
C ASP A 251 -1.66 13.36 5.41
N GLY A 252 -2.51 12.37 5.69
CA GLY A 252 -3.73 12.49 6.50
C GLY A 252 -5.00 12.79 5.71
N GLU A 253 -4.93 12.94 4.38
CA GLU A 253 -6.09 13.22 3.54
C GLU A 253 -6.82 11.94 3.12
N THR A 254 -8.15 12.00 3.14
CA THR A 254 -9.06 10.95 2.65
C THR A 254 -9.59 11.31 1.28
N VAL A 255 -9.48 10.37 0.34
CA VAL A 255 -10.11 10.39 -0.98
C VAL A 255 -11.31 9.46 -0.94
N SER A 256 -12.52 10.02 -1.03
CA SER A 256 -13.76 9.27 -1.19
C SER A 256 -14.02 8.99 -2.68
N ILE A 257 -14.29 7.73 -3.00
CA ILE A 257 -14.63 7.24 -4.36
C ILE A 257 -16.14 7.09 -4.48
#